data_AF-A0A259EXT7-F1
#
_entry.id   AF-A0A259EXT7-F1
#
_cell.length_a   1.000
_cell.length_b   1.000
_cell.length_c   1.000
_cell.angle_alpha   90.00
_cell.angle_beta   90.00
_cell.angle_gamma   90.00
#
_symmetry.space_group_name_H-M   'P 1'
#
loop_
_entity.id
_entity.type
_entity.pdbx_description
1 polymer ?
#
loop_
_entity_poly.entity_id
_entity_poly.type
_entity_poly.pdbx_seq_one_letter_code
_entity_poly.pdbx_strand_id
1 'polypeptide(L)' 'MDVVLDMLLTQPIGLLSLFTILSIMGIGFLMLSWIKRKMNDPKE' A
#
# COMPACT_ATOMS: atom_id res chain seq x y z
N MET A 1 3.77 -11.73 -20.56
CA MET A 1 3.95 -10.85 -19.39
C MET A 1 3.34 -9.46 -19.62
N ASP A 2 3.09 -9.08 -20.89
CA ASP A 2 2.42 -7.82 -21.27
C ASP A 2 0.92 -7.73 -21.01
N VAL A 3 0.12 -8.74 -21.38
CA VAL A 3 -1.35 -8.58 -21.43
C VAL A 3 -2.00 -8.26 -20.08
N VAL A 4 -1.48 -8.83 -18.98
CA VAL A 4 -2.04 -8.62 -17.64
C VAL A 4 -1.68 -7.23 -17.12
N LEU A 5 -0.44 -6.79 -17.33
CA LEU A 5 0.01 -5.46 -16.90
C LEU A 5 -0.63 -4.37 -17.76
N ASP A 6 -0.79 -4.62 -19.06
CA ASP A 6 -1.51 -3.77 -19.99
C ASP A 6 -2.99 -3.65 -19.60
N MET A 7 -3.67 -4.75 -19.26
CA MET A 7 -5.03 -4.68 -18.69
C MET A 7 -5.09 -3.88 -17.39
N LEU A 8 -4.09 -4.04 -16.51
CA LEU A 8 -4.01 -3.31 -15.24
C LEU A 8 -3.77 -1.80 -15.44
N LEU A 9 -3.12 -1.38 -16.51
CA LEU A 9 -2.80 0.04 -16.75
C LEU A 9 -3.77 0.73 -17.73
N THR A 10 -4.36 -0.01 -18.66
CA THR A 10 -5.24 0.52 -19.70
C THR A 10 -6.70 0.58 -19.23
N GLN A 11 -7.12 -0.29 -18.31
CA GLN A 11 -8.48 -0.25 -17.77
C GLN A 11 -8.57 0.58 -16.48
N PRO A 12 -9.60 1.43 -16.30
CA PRO A 12 -9.81 2.21 -15.08
C PRO A 12 -9.84 1.36 -13.80
N ILE A 13 -10.38 0.14 -13.90
CA ILE A 13 -10.45 -0.82 -12.79
C ILE A 13 -9.06 -1.34 -12.38
N GLY A 14 -8.16 -1.51 -13.34
CA GLY A 14 -6.79 -1.96 -13.09
C GLY A 14 -6.00 -0.91 -12.32
N LEU A 15 -6.15 0.36 -12.70
CA LEU A 15 -5.48 1.47 -12.01
C LEU A 15 -5.98 1.62 -10.57
N LEU A 16 -7.29 1.46 -10.34
CA LEU A 16 -7.88 1.44 -9.00
C LEU A 16 -7.37 0.26 -8.16
N SER A 17 -7.19 -0.91 -8.79
CA SER A 17 -6.61 -2.09 -8.13
C SER A 17 -5.15 -1.83 -7.71
N LEU A 18 -4.33 -1.26 -8.60
CA LEU A 18 -2.95 -0.88 -8.30
C LEU A 18 -2.86 0.12 -7.16
N PHE A 19 -3.68 1.17 -7.20
CA PHE A 19 -3.76 2.17 -6.14
C PHE A 19 -4.13 1.55 -4.79
N THR A 20 -5.08 0.63 -4.79
CA THR A 20 -5.52 -0.09 -3.58
C THR A 20 -4.38 -0.93 -3.00
N ILE A 21 -3.65 -1.67 -3.84
CA ILE A 21 -2.50 -2.49 -3.40
C ILE A 21 -1.42 -1.60 -2.76
N LEU A 22 -1.07 -0.49 -3.41
CA LEU A 22 -0.10 0.47 -2.90
C LEU A 22 -0.57 1.12 -1.59
N SER A 23 -1.86 1.43 -1.49
CA SER A 23 -2.45 2.02 -0.28
C SER A 23 -2.40 1.07 0.90
N ILE A 24 -2.75 -0.21 0.71
CA ILE A 24 -2.67 -1.23 1.76
C ILE A 24 -1.22 -1.41 2.22
N MET A 25 -0.27 -1.46 1.28
CA MET A 25 1.16 -1.56 1.59
C MET A 25 1.66 -0.35 2.39
N GLY A 26 1.25 0.86 2.01
CA GLY A 26 1.58 2.10 2.72
C GLY A 26 1.03 2.14 4.14
N ILE A 27 -0.25 1.75 4.33
CA ILE A 27 -0.88 1.68 5.65
C ILE A 27 -0.18 0.66 6.54
N GLY A 28 0.17 -0.52 6.00
CA GLY A 28 0.92 -1.53 6.73
C GLY A 28 2.27 -1.01 7.24
N PHE A 29 3.00 -0.28 6.39
CA PHE A 29 4.26 0.35 6.79
C PHE A 29 4.08 1.43 7.85
N LEU A 30 3.06 2.28 7.70
CA LEU A 30 2.72 3.32 8.68
C LEU A 30 2.37 2.70 10.04
N MET A 31 1.57 1.63 10.07
CA MET A 31 1.24 0.91 11.31
C MET A 31 2.48 0.32 11.98
N LEU A 32 3.36 -0.35 11.21
CA LEU A 32 4.61 -0.90 11.76
C LEU A 32 5.50 0.19 12.35
N SER A 33 5.61 1.33 11.65
CA SER A 33 6.37 2.48 12.13
C SER A 33 5.75 3.10 13.39
N TRP A 34 4.43 3.22 13.44
CA TRP A 34 3.68 3.70 14.60
C TRP A 34 3.86 2.80 15.82
N ILE A 35 3.71 1.48 15.65
CA ILE A 35 3.91 0.51 16.72
C ILE A 35 5.34 0.59 17.24
N LYS A 36 6.32 0.63 16.32
CA LYS A 36 7.73 0.78 16.68
C LYS A 36 8.01 2.07 17.44
N ARG A 37 7.40 3.19 17.04
CA ARG A 37 7.52 4.47 17.75
C ARG A 37 6.91 4.40 19.14
N LYS A 38 5.71 3.85 19.29
CA LYS A 38 5.03 3.67 20.58
C LYS A 38 5.81 2.76 21.55
N MET A 39 6.48 1.73 21.02
CA MET A 39 7.35 0.87 21.83
C MET A 39 8.64 1.57 22.27
N ASN A 40 9.20 2.43 21.42
CA ASN A 40 10.45 3.15 21.70
C ASN A 40 10.25 4.38 22.58
N ASP A 41 9.09 5.04 22.50
CA ASP A 41 8.72 6.18 23.34
C ASP A 41 7.38 5.91 24.03
N PRO A 42 7.38 5.15 25.13
CA PRO A 42 6.16 4.71 25.82
C PRO A 42 5.42 5.82 26.59
N LYS A 43 5.84 7.09 26.43
CA LYS A 43 5.32 8.26 27.16
C LYS A 43 4.43 9.19 26.31
N GLU A 44 4.30 8.97 25.00
CA GLU A 44 3.16 9.43 24.18
C GLU A 44 1.97 8.47 24.33
#